data_AF-A0A6I1KEG7-F1
#
_entry.id   AF-A0A6I1KEG7-F1
#
_cell.length_a   1.000
_cell.length_b   1.000
_cell.length_c   1.000
_cell.angle_alpha   90.00
_cell.angle_beta   90.00
_cell.angle_gamma   90.00
#
_symmetry.space_group_name_H-M   'P 1'
#
loop_
_entity.id
_entity.type
_entity.pdbx_description
1 polymer ?
#
loop_
_entity_poly.entity_id
_entity_poly.type
_entity_poly.pdbx_seq_one_letter_code
_entity_poly.pdbx_strand_id
1 'polypeptide(L)' 'MNKLGNTCIECGCGSVGKHVEREGRQFRFERVDFACGATLETFHTTNGNIARAIHSGCTATE' A
#
# COMPACT_ATOMS: atom_id res chain seq x y z
N MET A 1 15.78 -1.54 4.45
CA MET A 1 14.44 -1.98 4.02
C MET A 1 13.63 -0.72 3.74
N ASN A 2 13.43 -0.41 2.45
CA ASN A 2 12.81 0.83 2.00
C ASN A 2 11.35 0.88 2.43
N LYS A 3 11.01 1.79 3.35
CA LYS A 3 9.65 2.05 3.81
C LYS A 3 8.87 2.80 2.72
N LEU A 4 8.51 2.09 1.65
CA LEU A 4 7.42 2.55 0.79
C LEU A 4 6.14 2.54 1.63
N GLY A 5 5.36 3.62 1.56
CA GLY A 5 3.96 3.61 2.01
C GLY A 5 3.66 4.02 3.45
N ASN A 6 4.51 4.81 4.13
CA ASN A 6 4.13 5.36 5.45
C ASN A 6 3.29 6.64 5.38
N THR A 7 3.23 7.26 4.20
CA THR A 7 2.48 8.49 3.93
C THR A 7 1.76 8.37 2.60
N CYS A 8 0.54 8.91 2.53
CA CYS A 8 -0.22 9.05 1.31
C CYS A 8 0.57 9.87 0.29
N ILE A 9 0.67 9.41 -0.95
CA ILE A 9 1.45 10.11 -1.99
C ILE A 9 0.78 11.41 -2.45
N GLU A 10 -0.54 11.51 -2.28
CA GLU A 10 -1.33 12.65 -2.75
C GLU A 10 -1.33 13.80 -1.74
N CYS A 11 -1.58 13.51 -0.46
CA CYS A 11 -1.78 14.54 0.57
C CYS A 11 -0.79 14.46 1.75
N GLY A 12 0.12 13.48 1.76
CA GLY A 12 1.11 13.33 2.83
C GLY A 12 0.56 12.80 4.16
N CYS A 13 -0.73 12.50 4.28
CA CYS A 13 -1.31 11.95 5.51
C CYS A 13 -0.64 10.62 5.89
N GLY A 14 -0.48 10.38 7.20
CA GLY A 14 0.12 9.15 7.72
C GLY A 14 -0.72 7.91 7.43
N SER A 15 -0.06 6.75 7.35
CA SER A 15 -0.74 5.46 7.36
C SER A 15 -1.37 5.18 8.73
N VAL A 16 -2.59 4.66 8.71
CA VAL A 16 -3.38 4.29 9.89
C VAL A 16 -3.57 2.78 10.02
N GLY A 17 -3.40 2.05 8.92
CA GLY A 17 -3.56 0.60 8.87
C GLY A 17 -2.61 -0.04 7.87
N LYS A 18 -2.21 -1.28 8.15
CA LYS A 18 -1.45 -2.10 7.22
C LYS A 18 -1.90 -3.55 7.31
N HIS A 19 -2.40 -4.05 6.20
CA HIS A 19 -2.80 -5.43 5.99
C HIS A 19 -1.82 -6.12 5.06
N VAL A 20 -1.29 -7.27 5.48
CA VAL A 20 -0.42 -8.10 4.65
C VAL A 20 -1.05 -9.46 4.55
N GLU A 21 -1.45 -9.84 3.34
CA GLU A 21 -1.92 -11.19 3.04
C GLU A 21 -0.83 -11.96 2.31
N ARG A 22 -0.69 -13.22 2.70
CA ARG A 22 0.28 -14.13 2.12
C ARG A 22 -0.45 -15.37 1.64
N GLU A 23 -0.61 -15.49 0.32
CA GLU A 23 -1.14 -16.69 -0.30
C GLU A 23 0.03 -17.62 -0.65
N GLY A 24 0.23 -18.63 0.19
CA GLY A 24 1.29 -19.63 0.05
C GLY A 24 2.72 -19.08 0.16
N ARG A 25 3.65 -19.67 -0.60
CA ARG A 25 5.05 -19.21 -0.66
C ARG A 25 5.28 -18.06 -1.64
N GLN A 26 4.26 -17.68 -2.41
CA GLN A 26 4.46 -17.10 -3.74
C GLN A 26 3.85 -15.71 -3.93
N PHE A 27 2.69 -15.43 -3.34
CA PHE A 27 2.03 -14.13 -3.51
C PHE A 27 1.94 -13.41 -2.18
N ARG A 28 2.51 -12.21 -2.13
CA ARG A 28 2.37 -11.31 -1.00
C ARG A 28 1.61 -10.08 -1.48
N PHE A 29 0.45 -9.89 -0.89
CA PHE A 29 -0.36 -8.70 -1.04
C PHE A 29 -0.18 -7.83 0.19
N GLU A 30 0.02 -6.53 -0.02
CA GLU A 30 0.16 -5.55 1.05
C GLU A 30 -0.76 -4.37 0.77
N ARG A 31 -1.78 -4.19 1.61
CA ARG A 31 -2.64 -3.01 1.62
C ARG A 31 -2.24 -2.10 2.77
N VAL A 32 -2.12 -0.82 2.50
CA VAL A 32 -1.90 0.23 3.51
C VAL A 32 -3.04 1.22 3.43
N ASP A 33 -3.67 1.47 4.57
CA ASP A 33 -4.75 2.43 4.72
C ASP A 33 -4.19 3.73 5.29
N PHE A 34 -4.59 4.88 4.73
CA PHE A 34 -4.14 6.21 5.14
C PHE A 34 -5.25 6.99 5.85
N ALA A 35 -4.85 7.94 6.70
CA ALA A 35 -5.80 8.76 7.47
C ALA A 35 -6.74 9.60 6.58
N CYS A 36 -6.33 9.90 5.35
CA CYS A 36 -7.13 10.62 4.36
C CYS A 36 -8.12 9.73 3.59
N GLY A 37 -8.34 8.49 4.02
CA GLY A 37 -9.18 7.52 3.31
C GLY A 37 -8.51 6.84 2.12
N ALA A 38 -7.31 7.26 1.72
CA ALA A 38 -6.57 6.61 0.66
C ALA A 38 -6.13 5.19 1.04
N THR A 39 -5.93 4.36 0.03
CA THR A 39 -5.37 3.02 0.15
C THR A 39 -4.25 2.82 -0.87
N LEU A 40 -3.16 2.18 -0.42
CA LEU A 40 -2.06 1.72 -1.26
C LEU A 40 -2.04 0.20 -1.25
N GLU A 41 -2.31 -0.41 -2.40
CA GLU A 41 -2.30 -1.84 -2.60
C GLU A 41 -1.07 -2.24 -3.40
N THR A 42 -0.22 -3.09 -2.82
CA THR A 42 1.05 -3.52 -3.37
C THR A 42 1.03 -5.03 -3.55
N PHE A 43 1.20 -5.47 -4.79
CA PHE A 43 1.27 -6.87 -5.17
C PHE A 43 2.72 -7.24 -5.41
N HIS A 44 3.22 -8.24 -4.70
CA HIS A 44 4.56 -8.77 -4.88
C HIS A 44 4.51 -10.10 -5.63
N THR A 45 5.40 -10.23 -6.61
CA THR A 45 5.71 -11.50 -7.26
C THR A 45 6.50 -12.42 -6.34
N THR A 46 6.60 -13.69 -6.72
CA THR A 46 7.40 -14.75 -6.08
C THR A 46 8.84 -14.38 -5.75
N ASN A 47 9.42 -13.48 -6.55
CA ASN A 47 10.82 -13.04 -6.40
C ASN A 47 10.97 -11.83 -5.48
N GLY A 48 9.90 -11.39 -4.81
CA GLY A 48 9.88 -10.21 -3.94
C GLY A 48 9.75 -8.87 -4.67
N ASN A 49 9.81 -8.88 -6.01
CA ASN A 49 9.60 -7.69 -6.82
C ASN A 49 8.14 -7.23 -6.77
N ILE A 50 7.93 -5.92 -6.69
CA ILE A 50 6.60 -5.31 -6.82
C ILE A 50 6.11 -5.55 -8.25
N ALA A 51 5.10 -6.38 -8.40
CA ALA A 51 4.41 -6.63 -9.66
C ALA A 51 3.54 -5.44 -10.03
N ARG A 52 2.85 -4.89 -9.04
CA ARG A 52 1.87 -3.82 -9.21
C ARG A 52 1.73 -3.04 -7.90
N ALA A 53 1.61 -1.72 -8.00
CA ALA A 53 1.19 -0.86 -6.91
C ALA A 53 0.01 -0.01 -7.39
N ILE A 54 -1.04 0.09 -6.59
CA ILE A 54 -2.24 0.86 -6.88
C ILE A 54 -2.45 1.81 -5.69
N HIS A 55 -2.44 3.11 -5.94
CA HIS A 55 -2.81 4.12 -4.97
C HIS A 55 -4.16 4.70 -5.36
N SER A 56 -5.12 4.76 -4.45
CA SER A 56 -6.49 5.19 -4.76
C SER A 56 -7.21 5.74 -3.53
N GLY A 57 -8.28 6.51 -3.76
CA GLY A 57 -9.21 6.91 -2.69
C GLY A 57 -8.74 8.05 -1.79
N CYS A 58 -7.76 8.87 -2.20
CA CYS A 58 -7.43 10.06 -1.43
C CYS A 58 -8.60 11.04 -1.46
N THR A 59 -9.21 11.30 -0.31
CA THR A 59 -10.33 12.26 -0.19
C THR A 59 -9.87 13.67 0.16
N ALA A 60 -8.56 13.91 0.21
CA ALA A 60 -8.00 15.25 0.24
C ALA A 60 -8.00 15.82 -1.18
N THR A 61 -9.17 15.84 -1.81
CA THR A 61 -9.46 16.77 -2.89
C THR A 61 -9.86 18.08 -2.23
N GLU A 62 -9.19 19.15 -2.65
CA GLU A 62 -9.32 20.54 -2.19
C GLU A 62 -10.75 20.96 -1.76
#